data_AF-A0A535B2Q5-F1
#
_entry.id   AF-A0A535B2Q5-F1
#
_cell.length_a   1.000
_cell.length_b   1.000
_cell.length_c   1.000
_cell.angle_alpha   90.00
_cell.angle_beta   90.00
_cell.angle_gamma   90.00
#
_symmetry.space_group_name_H-M   'P 1'
#
loop_
_entity.id
_entity.type
_entity.pdbx_description
1 polymer ?
#
loop_
_entity_poly.entity_id
_entity_poly.type
_entity_poly.pdbx_seq_one_letter_code
_entity_poly.pdbx_strand_id
1 'polypeptide(L)'
;MVEKVLVVQGGRLIDGTGRPPIENSVIVIQAGKFQAVGGRGEVAIPAGADVIDVKGKTVLPGFIDGHGHLEDFHGELYLHLGITTCATIELYQDGPWTLAQKQGTDLGKIRGPRIWMSGRAIGGVSTGHDAFGSRTARDNIIVTTPEEVRRAVRRKKELGCDILKVNEFLSMDLVKVAVDEAHRLDMPVSAHSWDVIGSVNAGVDAIEHIWSVGYSSIPYAPARRRLAEDRLGGVIDQELAGAYYQTENFDAVIGAMVEHHVAWTPTIAKWLRPLSPSAARFRERENQILNEPNADLPAAVRAVTDNAYDKLFKRYTPEELEQAKIGYEKANEFIRRFVQAGGILKEGSDPPRGMAALLMHQALAMDVEAGVPPMKAIQAATLNVARTFRKDKDYGSVESGKVADLSIVEGDPLQDIWMTQNVKMVVMDGKVIDIGFKKYKNPIPSFYSYQSLPLDLEISPLFLIEGSGPTVLKVRGPGGMWPFYRVMLNGEPLPTRFVSKNALQAIISPEAIAKAGMYIVTLKCEGEALPESNRAHLVVGFKP
;
A
#
# COMPACT_ATOMS: atom_id res chain seq x y z
N MET A 1 -18.46 31.57 2.62
CA MET A 1 -19.31 31.10 1.51
C MET A 1 -20.05 29.88 2.01
N VAL A 2 -21.36 29.75 1.75
CA VAL A 2 -22.10 28.51 2.07
C VAL A 2 -21.54 27.41 1.19
N GLU A 3 -21.09 26.31 1.78
CA GLU A 3 -20.56 25.18 1.01
C GLU A 3 -21.67 24.58 0.13
N LYS A 4 -21.35 24.41 -1.15
CA LYS A 4 -22.26 23.91 -2.17
C LYS A 4 -22.66 22.47 -1.86
N VAL A 5 -23.95 22.17 -1.95
CA VAL A 5 -24.48 20.81 -1.76
C VAL A 5 -24.36 20.05 -3.07
N LEU A 6 -23.77 18.86 -3.03
CA LEU A 6 -23.71 17.91 -4.13
C LEU A 6 -24.72 16.78 -3.87
N VAL A 7 -25.48 16.38 -4.88
CA VAL A 7 -26.38 15.22 -4.83
C VAL A 7 -26.02 14.24 -5.94
N VAL A 8 -25.76 13.00 -5.58
CA VAL A 8 -25.61 11.88 -6.52
C VAL A 8 -26.89 11.06 -6.46
N GLN A 9 -27.57 10.86 -7.59
CA GLN A 9 -28.88 10.19 -7.61
C GLN A 9 -29.09 9.23 -8.79
N GLY A 10 -30.09 8.36 -8.67
CA GLY A 10 -30.63 7.56 -9.77
C GLY A 10 -29.90 6.23 -10.04
N GLY A 11 -28.74 6.01 -9.43
CA GLY A 11 -28.00 4.75 -9.51
C GLY A 11 -28.39 3.75 -8.44
N ARG A 12 -27.92 2.50 -8.60
CA ARG A 12 -27.94 1.49 -7.55
C ARG A 12 -26.85 1.81 -6.54
N LEU A 13 -27.16 1.85 -5.24
CA LEU A 13 -26.16 2.00 -4.19
C LEU A 13 -25.88 0.64 -3.53
N ILE A 14 -24.63 0.21 -3.58
CA ILE A 14 -24.08 -0.81 -2.69
C ILE A 14 -23.30 -0.05 -1.60
N ASP A 15 -23.83 0.04 -0.39
CA ASP A 15 -23.29 0.93 0.64
C ASP A 15 -22.03 0.43 1.36
N GLY A 16 -21.55 -0.78 1.03
CA GLY A 16 -20.38 -1.44 1.66
C GLY A 16 -20.66 -2.11 3.01
N THR A 17 -21.87 -1.96 3.57
CA THR A 17 -22.23 -2.56 4.86
C THR A 17 -22.61 -4.04 4.76
N GLY A 18 -22.92 -4.50 3.55
CA GLY A 18 -23.45 -5.83 3.27
C GLY A 18 -24.99 -5.91 3.28
N ARG A 19 -25.67 -4.78 3.53
CA ARG A 19 -27.12 -4.66 3.36
C ARG A 19 -27.52 -4.79 1.88
N PRO A 20 -28.79 -5.14 1.59
CA PRO A 20 -29.30 -5.15 0.22
C PRO A 20 -29.07 -3.80 -0.49
N PRO A 21 -28.76 -3.80 -1.79
CA PRO A 21 -28.57 -2.56 -2.55
C PRO A 21 -29.82 -1.67 -2.53
N ILE A 22 -29.61 -0.35 -2.55
CA ILE A 22 -30.69 0.64 -2.67
C ILE A 22 -30.81 1.05 -4.14
N GLU A 23 -31.90 0.67 -4.78
CA GLU A 23 -32.19 1.06 -6.17
C GLU A 23 -32.67 2.51 -6.26
N ASN A 24 -32.32 3.21 -7.36
CA ASN A 24 -32.65 4.63 -7.55
C ASN A 24 -32.30 5.49 -6.32
N SER A 25 -31.10 5.28 -5.78
CA SER A 25 -30.61 5.94 -4.58
C SER A 25 -30.50 7.47 -4.74
N VAL A 26 -30.52 8.17 -3.61
CA VAL A 26 -30.23 9.60 -3.48
C VAL A 26 -29.22 9.77 -2.34
N ILE A 27 -28.09 10.39 -2.64
CA ILE A 27 -26.98 10.63 -1.72
C ILE A 27 -26.74 12.15 -1.67
N VAL A 28 -26.97 12.76 -0.52
CA VAL A 28 -26.74 14.19 -0.29
C VAL A 28 -25.39 14.38 0.38
N ILE A 29 -24.54 15.20 -0.22
CA ILE A 29 -23.17 15.47 0.21
C ILE A 29 -23.01 16.96 0.50
N GLN A 30 -22.48 17.27 1.67
CA GLN A 30 -22.14 18.64 2.07
C GLN A 30 -20.96 18.60 3.05
N ALA A 31 -20.07 19.58 2.97
CA ALA A 31 -18.88 19.67 3.83
C ALA A 31 -18.01 18.40 3.80
N GLY A 32 -17.89 17.79 2.62
CA GLY A 32 -17.12 16.56 2.41
C GLY A 32 -17.69 15.32 3.12
N LYS A 33 -18.94 15.36 3.57
CA LYS A 33 -19.60 14.24 4.28
C LYS A 33 -20.93 13.87 3.67
N PHE A 34 -21.31 12.60 3.82
CA PHE A 34 -22.67 12.15 3.51
C PHE A 34 -23.63 12.72 4.56
N GLN A 35 -24.56 13.58 4.16
CA GLN A 35 -25.58 14.15 5.04
C GLN A 35 -26.79 13.22 5.13
N ALA A 36 -27.25 12.70 3.99
CA ALA A 36 -28.37 11.77 3.91
C ALA A 36 -28.16 10.77 2.76
N VAL A 37 -28.61 9.53 2.98
CA VAL A 37 -28.47 8.41 2.04
C VAL A 37 -29.75 7.60 2.12
N GLY A 38 -30.37 7.29 0.98
CA GLY A 38 -31.61 6.50 0.95
C GLY A 38 -32.18 6.37 -0.46
N GLY A 39 -33.37 5.79 -0.57
CA GLY A 39 -34.09 5.68 -1.83
C GLY A 39 -34.71 7.02 -2.26
N ARG A 40 -35.02 7.12 -3.56
CA ARG A 40 -35.81 8.26 -4.07
C ARG A 40 -37.15 8.35 -3.34
N GLY A 41 -37.45 9.53 -2.79
CA GLY A 41 -38.66 9.78 -1.99
C GLY A 41 -38.45 9.65 -0.48
N GLU A 42 -37.36 9.02 -0.04
CA GLU A 42 -36.96 8.95 1.38
C GLU A 42 -36.04 10.11 1.77
N VAL A 43 -35.21 10.56 0.83
CA VAL A 43 -34.26 11.66 1.03
C VAL A 43 -34.70 12.90 0.25
N ALA A 44 -34.81 14.03 0.96
CA ALA A 44 -35.10 15.32 0.35
C ALA A 44 -33.85 15.87 -0.36
N ILE A 45 -34.02 16.32 -1.60
CA ILE A 45 -32.97 17.00 -2.38
C ILE A 45 -33.02 18.49 -2.03
N PRO A 46 -31.95 19.06 -1.43
CA PRO A 46 -31.94 20.49 -1.08
C PRO A 46 -32.06 21.39 -2.32
N ALA A 47 -32.81 22.49 -2.19
CA ALA A 47 -32.95 23.46 -3.27
C ALA A 47 -31.59 24.08 -3.64
N GLY A 48 -31.30 24.16 -4.95
CA GLY A 48 -30.04 24.71 -5.46
C GLY A 48 -28.83 23.78 -5.35
N ALA A 49 -29.03 22.50 -4.99
CA ALA A 49 -27.96 21.51 -5.02
C ALA A 49 -27.48 21.22 -6.45
N ASP A 50 -26.18 20.93 -6.60
CA ASP A 50 -25.65 20.35 -7.83
C ASP A 50 -26.05 18.89 -7.90
N VAL A 51 -26.86 18.52 -8.88
CA VAL A 51 -27.35 17.15 -9.03
C VAL A 51 -26.60 16.43 -10.15
N ILE A 52 -26.02 15.28 -9.82
CA ILE A 52 -25.41 14.34 -10.77
C ILE A 52 -26.31 13.11 -10.87
N ASP A 53 -26.83 12.87 -12.08
CA ASP A 53 -27.59 11.66 -12.39
C ASP A 53 -26.63 10.54 -12.82
N VAL A 54 -26.65 9.44 -12.05
CA VAL A 54 -25.86 8.23 -12.28
C VAL A 54 -26.74 7.03 -12.63
N LYS A 55 -27.92 7.27 -13.22
CA LYS A 55 -28.79 6.21 -13.74
C LYS A 55 -28.03 5.21 -14.61
N GLY A 56 -28.34 3.92 -14.39
CA GLY A 56 -27.70 2.79 -15.07
C GLY A 56 -26.29 2.45 -14.55
N LYS A 57 -25.81 3.14 -13.51
CA LYS A 57 -24.53 2.87 -12.84
C LYS A 57 -24.76 2.35 -11.42
N THR A 58 -23.71 1.78 -10.85
CA THR A 58 -23.66 1.39 -9.45
C THR A 58 -22.72 2.33 -8.68
N VAL A 59 -23.19 2.82 -7.55
CA VAL A 59 -22.45 3.65 -6.60
C VAL A 59 -21.94 2.75 -5.47
N LEU A 60 -20.65 2.83 -5.17
CA LEU A 60 -19.97 2.11 -4.09
C LEU A 60 -19.24 3.11 -3.18
N PRO A 61 -18.85 2.72 -1.95
CA PRO A 61 -17.84 3.47 -1.22
C PRO A 61 -16.59 3.59 -2.08
N GLY A 62 -15.83 4.67 -1.89
CA GLY A 62 -14.49 4.77 -2.45
C GLY A 62 -13.67 3.55 -2.06
N PHE A 63 -13.03 2.90 -3.03
CA PHE A 63 -12.24 1.70 -2.74
C PHE A 63 -10.99 2.07 -1.94
N ILE A 64 -10.57 1.13 -1.11
CA ILE A 64 -9.39 1.23 -0.26
C ILE A 64 -8.45 0.09 -0.62
N ASP A 65 -7.29 0.41 -1.17
CA ASP A 65 -6.22 -0.57 -1.36
C ASP A 65 -5.56 -0.84 -0.01
N GLY A 66 -5.84 -2.00 0.57
CA GLY A 66 -5.43 -2.37 1.93
C GLY A 66 -3.97 -2.79 2.07
N HIS A 67 -3.23 -2.90 0.96
CA HIS A 67 -1.82 -3.28 0.94
C HIS A 67 -1.12 -2.67 -0.28
N GLY A 68 -0.72 -1.40 -0.19
CA GLY A 68 0.03 -0.72 -1.23
C GLY A 68 1.53 -0.58 -0.93
N HIS A 69 2.34 -0.56 -1.99
CA HIS A 69 3.69 0.01 -2.01
C HIS A 69 3.65 1.23 -2.94
N LEU A 70 3.68 2.43 -2.35
CA LEU A 70 3.39 3.66 -3.09
C LEU A 70 4.61 4.08 -3.91
N GLU A 71 4.40 4.37 -5.18
CA GLU A 71 5.37 5.02 -6.06
C GLU A 71 4.76 6.32 -6.59
N ASP A 72 5.61 7.25 -6.99
CA ASP A 72 5.21 8.61 -7.41
C ASP A 72 4.26 8.65 -8.61
N PHE A 73 4.33 7.65 -9.50
CA PHE A 73 3.48 7.50 -10.67
C PHE A 73 2.16 6.75 -10.42
N HIS A 74 1.91 6.23 -9.21
CA HIS A 74 0.68 5.48 -8.92
C HIS A 74 -0.57 6.37 -8.77
N GLY A 75 -0.41 7.67 -8.52
CA GLY A 75 -1.52 8.57 -8.17
C GLY A 75 -2.68 8.58 -9.18
N GLU A 76 -2.39 8.78 -10.47
CA GLU A 76 -3.43 8.77 -11.51
C GLU A 76 -4.02 7.39 -11.72
N LEU A 77 -3.21 6.34 -11.61
CA LEU A 77 -3.64 4.95 -11.74
C LEU A 77 -4.65 4.56 -10.65
N TYR A 78 -4.38 4.94 -9.40
CA TYR A 78 -5.30 4.73 -8.28
C TYR A 78 -6.66 5.43 -8.52
N LEU A 79 -6.64 6.70 -8.90
CA LEU A 79 -7.87 7.46 -9.17
C LEU A 79 -8.65 6.90 -10.38
N HIS A 80 -7.93 6.52 -11.45
CA HIS A 80 -8.53 5.93 -12.65
C HIS A 80 -9.30 4.64 -12.35
N LEU A 81 -8.88 3.90 -11.33
CA LEU A 81 -9.47 2.64 -10.90
C LEU A 81 -10.35 2.80 -9.65
N GLY A 82 -10.72 4.02 -9.26
CA GLY A 82 -11.67 4.26 -8.18
C GLY A 82 -11.14 4.04 -6.77
N ILE A 83 -9.82 3.90 -6.61
CA ILE A 83 -9.18 3.82 -5.31
C ILE A 83 -9.04 5.24 -4.75
N THR A 84 -9.77 5.50 -3.67
CA THR A 84 -9.77 6.80 -2.98
C THR A 84 -8.76 6.85 -1.84
N THR A 85 -8.37 5.68 -1.32
CA THR A 85 -7.43 5.55 -0.20
C THR A 85 -6.46 4.40 -0.44
N CYS A 86 -5.18 4.61 -0.13
CA CYS A 86 -4.13 3.59 -0.15
C CYS A 86 -3.55 3.44 1.26
N ALA A 87 -3.64 2.24 1.83
CA ALA A 87 -2.91 1.87 3.03
C ALA A 87 -1.53 1.36 2.61
N THR A 88 -0.48 2.16 2.85
CA THR A 88 0.88 1.74 2.53
C THR A 88 1.34 0.75 3.58
N ILE A 89 1.65 -0.48 3.18
CA ILE A 89 2.14 -1.56 4.06
C ILE A 89 3.62 -1.77 3.72
N GLU A 90 4.45 -0.83 4.18
CA GLU A 90 5.77 -0.61 3.60
C GLU A 90 6.90 -1.45 4.22
N LEU A 91 7.93 -1.66 3.40
CA LEU A 91 9.17 -2.31 3.79
C LEU A 91 10.33 -1.30 3.82
N TYR A 92 10.40 -0.40 2.84
CA TYR A 92 11.67 0.28 2.51
C TYR A 92 11.87 1.64 3.16
N GLN A 93 10.79 2.37 3.48
CA GLN A 93 10.91 3.78 3.83
C GLN A 93 10.24 4.09 5.17
N ASP A 94 11.03 4.48 6.18
CA ASP A 94 10.52 5.31 7.28
C ASP A 94 10.52 6.73 6.73
N GLY A 95 9.53 7.00 5.88
CA GLY A 95 9.75 7.92 4.78
C GLY A 95 9.21 9.33 5.02
N PRO A 96 10.09 10.33 5.17
CA PRO A 96 9.87 11.70 4.72
C PRO A 96 9.09 11.80 3.41
N TRP A 97 9.39 10.90 2.46
CA TRP A 97 8.74 10.87 1.16
C TRP A 97 7.27 10.52 1.26
N THR A 98 6.93 9.35 1.82
CA THR A 98 5.53 8.93 1.97
C THR A 98 4.74 9.93 2.82
N LEU A 99 5.37 10.56 3.83
CA LEU A 99 4.76 11.66 4.57
C LEU A 99 4.50 12.89 3.67
N ALA A 100 5.46 13.26 2.82
CA ALA A 100 5.28 14.34 1.85
C ALA A 100 4.18 14.03 0.82
N GLN A 101 4.10 12.77 0.37
CA GLN A 101 3.04 12.29 -0.51
C GLN A 101 1.68 12.42 0.18
N LYS A 102 1.57 11.93 1.42
CA LYS A 102 0.38 12.04 2.25
C LYS A 102 -0.07 13.49 2.42
N GLN A 103 0.83 14.37 2.84
CA GLN A 103 0.53 15.80 3.00
C GLN A 103 0.15 16.44 1.66
N GLY A 104 0.82 16.06 0.57
CA GLY A 104 0.53 16.55 -0.76
C GLY A 104 -0.87 16.17 -1.23
N THR A 105 -1.29 14.92 -1.03
CA THR A 105 -2.63 14.46 -1.41
C THR A 105 -3.70 15.05 -0.50
N ASP A 106 -3.46 15.11 0.81
CA ASP A 106 -4.37 15.73 1.79
C ASP A 106 -4.60 17.24 1.47
N LEU A 107 -3.60 17.95 0.94
CA LEU A 107 -3.69 19.35 0.53
C LEU A 107 -4.18 19.54 -0.93
N GLY A 108 -4.37 18.47 -1.70
CA GLY A 108 -4.69 18.53 -3.13
C GLY A 108 -3.55 19.05 -4.02
N LYS A 109 -2.32 19.13 -3.49
CA LYS A 109 -1.10 19.50 -4.23
C LYS A 109 -0.47 18.32 -4.98
N ILE A 110 -0.78 17.10 -4.55
CA ILE A 110 -0.46 15.85 -5.24
C ILE A 110 -1.75 15.17 -5.70
N ARG A 111 -1.77 14.76 -6.97
CA ARG A 111 -2.88 14.00 -7.54
C ARG A 111 -2.73 12.53 -7.15
N GLY A 112 -3.66 12.01 -6.37
CA GLY A 112 -3.64 10.62 -5.95
C GLY A 112 -4.64 10.34 -4.82
N PRO A 113 -4.65 9.10 -4.30
CA PRO A 113 -5.51 8.73 -3.20
C PRO A 113 -5.04 9.36 -1.89
N ARG A 114 -5.93 9.37 -0.89
CA ARG A 114 -5.54 9.57 0.50
C ARG A 114 -4.59 8.44 0.94
N ILE A 115 -3.63 8.76 1.79
CA ILE A 115 -2.61 7.81 2.24
C ILE A 115 -2.75 7.53 3.74
N TRP A 116 -2.83 6.25 4.10
CA TRP A 116 -2.64 5.74 5.46
C TRP A 116 -1.28 5.07 5.54
N MET A 117 -0.37 5.63 6.32
CA MET A 117 1.05 5.28 6.23
C MET A 117 1.45 4.29 7.32
N SER A 118 2.17 3.21 6.96
CA SER A 118 2.85 2.36 7.95
C SER A 118 4.33 2.68 8.15
N GLY A 119 5.01 3.20 7.12
CA GLY A 119 6.47 3.35 7.08
C GLY A 119 7.21 2.00 7.08
N ARG A 120 8.53 2.02 7.31
CA ARG A 120 9.43 0.85 7.30
C ARG A 120 8.99 -0.25 8.27
N ALA A 121 9.05 -1.50 7.84
CA ALA A 121 8.70 -2.60 8.73
C ALA A 121 9.70 -2.77 9.88
N ILE A 122 9.22 -3.15 11.08
CA ILE A 122 10.07 -3.61 12.18
C ILE A 122 10.34 -5.11 11.99
N GLY A 123 11.61 -5.53 12.04
CA GLY A 123 12.01 -6.92 11.83
C GLY A 123 13.08 -7.40 12.80
N GLY A 124 13.25 -8.72 12.87
CA GLY A 124 14.33 -9.36 13.63
C GLY A 124 15.64 -9.47 12.83
N VAL A 125 16.70 -9.94 13.50
CA VAL A 125 18.02 -10.18 12.88
C VAL A 125 17.95 -11.16 11.70
N SER A 126 18.88 -11.00 10.74
CA SER A 126 19.03 -11.89 9.58
C SER A 126 19.18 -13.35 10.02
N THR A 127 18.58 -14.28 9.28
CA THR A 127 18.66 -15.73 9.56
C THR A 127 19.80 -16.44 8.84
N GLY A 128 20.70 -15.72 8.15
CA GLY A 128 21.81 -16.30 7.39
C GLY A 128 21.41 -17.03 6.10
N HIS A 129 20.11 -17.25 5.86
CA HIS A 129 19.51 -17.83 4.66
C HIS A 129 18.71 -16.79 3.84
N ASP A 130 18.81 -15.53 4.22
CA ASP A 130 18.32 -14.44 3.40
C ASP A 130 19.10 -14.51 2.08
N ALA A 131 18.42 -14.49 0.93
CA ALA A 131 19.10 -14.35 -0.36
C ALA A 131 20.06 -13.16 -0.24
N PHE A 132 21.23 -13.17 -0.88
CA PHE A 132 22.14 -12.02 -0.82
C PHE A 132 21.35 -10.74 -1.19
N GLY A 133 21.10 -9.87 -0.20
CA GLY A 133 20.21 -8.72 -0.37
C GLY A 133 18.74 -8.88 0.06
N SER A 134 18.15 -10.03 0.41
CA SER A 134 16.69 -10.08 0.67
C SER A 134 16.25 -9.42 1.98
N ARG A 135 17.13 -9.27 2.98
CA ARG A 135 16.88 -8.40 4.16
C ARG A 135 17.71 -7.13 4.19
N THR A 136 18.95 -7.15 3.70
CA THR A 136 19.75 -5.93 3.46
C THR A 136 19.13 -5.03 2.38
N ALA A 137 18.31 -5.56 1.46
CA ALA A 137 17.51 -4.77 0.52
C ALA A 137 16.06 -4.54 0.97
N ARG A 138 15.52 -5.29 1.95
CA ARG A 138 14.22 -4.93 2.57
C ARG A 138 14.33 -3.77 3.54
N ASP A 139 15.56 -3.45 3.99
CA ASP A 139 15.86 -2.30 4.84
C ASP A 139 14.86 -2.21 6.01
N ASN A 140 14.68 -3.27 6.81
CA ASN A 140 13.78 -3.27 7.99
C ASN A 140 14.41 -2.52 9.18
N ILE A 141 13.62 -1.96 10.09
CA ILE A 141 14.13 -1.50 11.40
C ILE A 141 14.47 -2.76 12.21
N ILE A 142 15.75 -3.07 12.33
CA ILE A 142 16.21 -4.26 13.06
C ILE A 142 16.22 -3.97 14.56
N VAL A 143 15.53 -4.81 15.32
CA VAL A 143 15.41 -4.72 16.78
C VAL A 143 15.69 -6.07 17.42
N THR A 144 16.27 -6.04 18.62
CA THR A 144 16.67 -7.23 19.38
C THR A 144 16.16 -7.23 20.82
N THR A 145 15.73 -6.07 21.33
CA THR A 145 15.25 -5.92 22.71
C THR A 145 13.86 -5.28 22.76
N PRO A 146 13.08 -5.52 23.84
CA PRO A 146 11.79 -4.85 24.04
C PRO A 146 11.86 -3.31 23.99
N GLU A 147 12.92 -2.70 24.53
CA GLU A 147 13.05 -1.24 24.54
C GLU A 147 13.37 -0.68 23.15
N GLU A 148 14.15 -1.39 22.33
CA GLU A 148 14.36 -1.03 20.93
C GLU A 148 13.05 -1.06 20.14
N VAL A 149 12.22 -2.10 20.35
CA VAL A 149 10.87 -2.18 19.77
C VAL A 149 10.04 -0.98 20.18
N ARG A 150 9.91 -0.69 21.48
CA ARG A 150 9.09 0.44 21.96
C ARG A 150 9.57 1.78 21.40
N ARG A 151 10.88 1.98 21.33
CA ARG A 151 11.48 3.18 20.72
C ARG A 151 11.13 3.31 19.24
N ALA A 152 11.24 2.22 18.48
CA ALA A 152 10.87 2.21 17.06
C ALA A 152 9.38 2.54 16.86
N VAL A 153 8.49 1.92 17.62
CA VAL A 153 7.04 2.19 17.54
C VAL A 153 6.72 3.65 17.88
N ARG A 154 7.24 4.18 19.00
CA ARG A 154 7.06 5.60 19.38
C ARG A 154 7.55 6.54 18.29
N ARG A 155 8.72 6.25 17.71
CA ARG A 155 9.28 7.07 16.63
C ARG A 155 8.38 7.08 15.39
N LYS A 156 7.80 5.93 15.02
CA LYS A 156 6.87 5.84 13.89
C LYS A 156 5.58 6.62 14.14
N LYS A 157 5.06 6.60 15.37
CA LYS A 157 3.92 7.46 15.76
C LYS A 157 4.25 8.94 15.64
N GLU A 158 5.42 9.37 16.11
CA GLU A 158 5.89 10.76 15.98
C GLU A 158 6.03 11.21 14.51
N LEU A 159 6.38 10.29 13.61
CA LEU A 159 6.45 10.53 12.16
C LEU A 159 5.06 10.61 11.50
N GLY A 160 3.98 10.32 12.22
CA GLY A 160 2.61 10.34 11.70
C GLY A 160 2.18 9.05 11.02
N CYS A 161 2.81 7.91 11.32
CA CYS A 161 2.32 6.61 10.84
C CYS A 161 0.95 6.29 11.47
N ASP A 162 0.02 5.84 10.64
CA ASP A 162 -1.32 5.35 11.03
C ASP A 162 -1.27 3.88 11.45
N ILE A 163 -0.38 3.10 10.84
CA ILE A 163 -0.32 1.64 10.94
C ILE A 163 1.09 1.24 11.37
N LEU A 164 1.24 0.13 12.09
CA LEU A 164 2.54 -0.51 12.32
C LEU A 164 2.66 -1.76 11.44
N LYS A 165 3.79 -1.89 10.72
CA LYS A 165 4.14 -3.12 10.02
C LYS A 165 5.24 -3.87 10.77
N VAL A 166 5.01 -5.14 11.08
CA VAL A 166 6.04 -6.07 11.55
C VAL A 166 6.34 -7.11 10.46
N ASN A 167 7.61 -7.52 10.38
CA ASN A 167 8.10 -8.44 9.37
C ASN A 167 8.45 -9.82 9.95
N GLU A 168 8.63 -10.78 9.05
CA GLU A 168 8.93 -12.17 9.40
C GLU A 168 10.20 -12.28 10.25
N PHE A 169 10.29 -13.33 11.07
CA PHE A 169 11.43 -13.67 11.92
C PHE A 169 11.73 -12.70 13.08
N LEU A 170 10.88 -11.70 13.32
CA LEU A 170 10.80 -11.09 14.65
C LEU A 170 10.22 -12.13 15.63
N SER A 171 10.86 -12.34 16.78
CA SER A 171 10.37 -13.30 17.79
C SER A 171 8.98 -12.91 18.29
N MET A 172 8.11 -13.87 18.57
CA MET A 172 6.72 -13.59 19.01
C MET A 172 6.66 -12.74 20.29
N ASP A 173 7.63 -12.87 21.22
CA ASP A 173 7.73 -11.99 22.39
C ASP A 173 7.92 -10.52 22.00
N LEU A 174 8.76 -10.25 20.99
CA LEU A 174 8.97 -8.90 20.48
C LEU A 174 7.81 -8.42 19.60
N VAL A 175 7.11 -9.33 18.90
CA VAL A 175 5.85 -9.01 18.22
C VAL A 175 4.80 -8.56 19.24
N LYS A 176 4.66 -9.27 20.37
CA LYS A 176 3.75 -8.88 21.46
C LYS A 176 4.11 -7.51 22.03
N VAL A 177 5.40 -7.24 22.28
CA VAL A 177 5.84 -5.91 22.72
C VAL A 177 5.51 -4.82 21.70
N ALA A 178 5.67 -5.10 20.41
CA ALA A 178 5.33 -4.17 19.34
C ALA A 178 3.82 -3.88 19.31
N VAL A 179 2.99 -4.93 19.41
CA VAL A 179 1.53 -4.84 19.49
C VAL A 179 1.09 -4.01 20.67
N ASP A 180 1.58 -4.32 21.88
CA ASP A 180 1.19 -3.61 23.09
C ASP A 180 1.51 -2.12 23.01
N GLU A 181 2.70 -1.77 22.52
CA GLU A 181 3.09 -0.37 22.38
C GLU A 181 2.29 0.34 21.28
N ALA A 182 2.03 -0.34 20.16
CA ALA A 182 1.28 0.21 19.03
C ALA A 182 -0.19 0.46 19.41
N HIS A 183 -0.84 -0.49 20.06
CA HIS A 183 -2.22 -0.36 20.53
C HIS A 183 -2.35 0.74 21.58
N ARG A 184 -1.36 0.89 22.50
CA ARG A 184 -1.30 2.01 23.45
C ARG A 184 -1.25 3.37 22.75
N LEU A 185 -0.71 3.43 21.53
CA LEU A 185 -0.59 4.63 20.70
C LEU A 185 -1.66 4.71 19.60
N ASP A 186 -2.69 3.85 19.67
CA ASP A 186 -3.75 3.74 18.67
C ASP A 186 -3.21 3.55 17.25
N MET A 187 -2.33 2.57 17.09
CA MET A 187 -1.80 2.10 15.82
C MET A 187 -2.13 0.61 15.65
N PRO A 188 -2.97 0.24 14.67
CA PRO A 188 -3.19 -1.14 14.27
C PRO A 188 -1.91 -1.78 13.71
N VAL A 189 -1.76 -3.09 13.88
CA VAL A 189 -0.56 -3.84 13.51
C VAL A 189 -0.85 -4.85 12.41
N SER A 190 -0.17 -4.68 11.29
CA SER A 190 -0.13 -5.65 10.19
C SER A 190 1.16 -6.46 10.25
N ALA A 191 1.06 -7.78 10.09
CA ALA A 191 2.19 -8.70 10.16
C ALA A 191 2.41 -9.43 8.84
N HIS A 192 3.64 -9.38 8.36
CA HIS A 192 4.17 -10.39 7.44
C HIS A 192 4.67 -11.53 8.32
N SER A 193 4.00 -12.69 8.29
CA SER A 193 4.18 -13.71 9.33
C SER A 193 4.56 -15.05 8.75
N TRP A 194 5.51 -15.73 9.40
CA TRP A 194 5.78 -17.14 9.15
C TRP A 194 5.14 -18.06 10.20
N ASP A 195 4.48 -17.48 11.21
CA ASP A 195 3.73 -18.17 12.26
C ASP A 195 2.48 -17.35 12.62
N VAL A 196 1.41 -17.58 11.87
CA VAL A 196 0.14 -16.86 11.99
C VAL A 196 -0.47 -17.08 13.36
N ILE A 197 -0.49 -18.32 13.88
CA ILE A 197 -1.07 -18.62 15.19
C ILE A 197 -0.30 -17.85 16.28
N GLY A 198 1.04 -17.87 16.24
CA GLY A 198 1.86 -17.08 17.15
C GLY A 198 1.60 -15.57 17.03
N SER A 199 1.45 -15.05 15.81
CA SER A 199 1.20 -13.61 15.57
C SER A 199 -0.19 -13.18 16.05
N VAL A 200 -1.19 -14.02 15.82
CA VAL A 200 -2.57 -13.84 16.29
C VAL A 200 -2.60 -13.82 17.82
N ASN A 201 -1.93 -14.78 18.48
CA ASN A 201 -1.80 -14.81 19.94
C ASN A 201 -1.05 -13.60 20.48
N ALA A 202 -0.13 -13.02 19.70
CA ALA A 202 0.55 -11.78 20.04
C ALA A 202 -0.33 -10.52 19.88
N GLY A 203 -1.51 -10.64 19.25
CA GLY A 203 -2.52 -9.58 19.16
C GLY A 203 -2.43 -8.70 17.90
N VAL A 204 -1.85 -9.18 16.81
CA VAL A 204 -1.84 -8.43 15.54
C VAL A 204 -3.26 -8.24 14.99
N ASP A 205 -3.54 -7.11 14.37
CA ASP A 205 -4.86 -6.81 13.78
C ASP A 205 -4.99 -7.39 12.36
N ALA A 206 -3.87 -7.63 11.69
CA ALA A 206 -3.84 -8.11 10.31
C ALA A 206 -2.67 -9.06 10.01
N ILE A 207 -2.94 -10.07 9.17
CA ILE A 207 -1.94 -10.91 8.51
C ILE A 207 -1.91 -10.54 7.02
N GLU A 208 -0.71 -10.46 6.47
CA GLU A 208 -0.50 -10.27 5.04
C GLU A 208 -0.02 -11.54 4.36
N HIS A 209 -0.45 -11.70 3.13
CA HIS A 209 -0.04 -12.68 2.13
C HIS A 209 -0.50 -14.13 2.33
N ILE A 210 -0.68 -14.83 1.20
CA ILE A 210 -1.09 -16.23 1.14
C ILE A 210 -0.08 -17.21 1.74
N TRP A 211 1.21 -16.90 1.67
CA TRP A 211 2.21 -17.76 2.27
C TRP A 211 2.19 -17.74 3.79
N SER A 212 1.77 -16.65 4.44
CA SER A 212 1.73 -16.59 5.89
C SER A 212 0.81 -17.68 6.46
N VAL A 213 -0.39 -17.82 5.88
CA VAL A 213 -1.35 -18.87 6.25
C VAL A 213 -0.90 -20.24 5.74
N GLY A 214 -0.28 -20.31 4.57
CA GLY A 214 0.28 -21.52 3.99
C GLY A 214 1.38 -22.15 4.84
N TYR A 215 2.35 -21.36 5.32
CA TYR A 215 3.38 -21.82 6.27
C TYR A 215 2.77 -22.33 7.56
N SER A 216 1.80 -21.58 8.08
CA SER A 216 1.17 -21.89 9.37
C SER A 216 0.34 -23.16 9.34
N SER A 217 -0.04 -23.64 8.15
CA SER A 217 -0.65 -24.96 7.95
C SER A 217 0.31 -26.13 8.22
N ILE A 218 1.63 -25.90 8.24
CA ILE A 218 2.63 -26.93 8.53
C ILE A 218 2.88 -26.92 10.05
N PRO A 219 2.39 -27.90 10.85
CA PRO A 219 2.45 -27.85 12.31
C PRO A 219 3.87 -28.09 12.85
N TYR A 220 4.69 -28.84 12.12
CA TYR A 220 6.08 -29.08 12.50
C TYR A 220 6.93 -27.84 12.24
N ALA A 221 7.21 -27.07 13.31
CA ALA A 221 7.88 -25.77 13.25
C ALA A 221 9.22 -25.77 12.48
N PRO A 222 10.10 -26.79 12.58
CA PRO A 222 11.32 -26.83 11.77
C PRO A 222 11.06 -26.92 10.26
N ALA A 223 10.07 -27.70 9.82
CA ALA A 223 9.71 -27.76 8.39
C ALA A 223 9.04 -26.48 7.90
N ARG A 224 8.15 -25.90 8.73
CA ARG A 224 7.56 -24.58 8.46
C ARG A 224 8.62 -23.52 8.25
N ARG A 225 9.55 -23.43 9.20
CA ARG A 225 10.66 -22.47 9.17
C ARG A 225 11.55 -22.68 7.95
N ARG A 226 11.88 -23.94 7.65
CA ARG A 226 12.67 -24.30 6.46
C ARG A 226 12.03 -23.79 5.17
N LEU A 227 10.73 -24.01 4.97
CA LEU A 227 10.02 -23.53 3.79
C LEU A 227 10.00 -21.99 3.70
N ALA A 228 9.82 -21.31 4.83
CA ALA A 228 9.87 -19.84 4.90
C ALA A 228 11.27 -19.30 4.57
N GLU A 229 12.33 -19.92 5.11
CA GLU A 229 13.72 -19.58 4.83
C GLU A 229 14.10 -19.86 3.37
N ASP A 230 13.72 -21.02 2.82
CA ASP A 230 13.99 -21.38 1.42
C ASP A 230 13.29 -20.39 0.45
N ARG A 231 12.04 -20.00 0.73
CA ARG A 231 11.32 -19.01 -0.08
C ARG A 231 11.86 -17.59 0.06
N LEU A 232 12.33 -17.21 1.25
CA LEU A 232 12.99 -15.92 1.46
C LEU A 232 14.39 -15.89 0.84
N GLY A 233 15.06 -17.04 0.79
CA GLY A 233 16.36 -17.29 0.20
C GLY A 233 16.35 -17.39 -1.33
N GLY A 234 15.17 -17.49 -1.94
CA GLY A 234 15.03 -17.70 -3.39
C GLY A 234 15.38 -19.13 -3.83
N VAL A 235 15.44 -20.08 -2.89
CA VAL A 235 15.62 -21.51 -3.17
C VAL A 235 14.36 -22.11 -3.78
N ILE A 236 13.20 -21.64 -3.32
CA ILE A 236 11.90 -21.96 -3.91
C ILE A 236 11.14 -20.68 -4.24
N ASP A 237 10.53 -20.67 -5.42
CA ASP A 237 9.67 -19.58 -5.85
C ASP A 237 8.35 -19.56 -5.06
N GLN A 238 7.84 -18.36 -4.81
CA GLN A 238 6.59 -18.16 -4.06
C GLN A 238 5.40 -18.89 -4.69
N GLU A 239 5.34 -18.93 -6.02
CA GLU A 239 4.26 -19.59 -6.76
C GLU A 239 4.32 -21.11 -6.61
N LEU A 240 5.49 -21.69 -6.29
CA LEU A 240 5.69 -23.13 -6.08
C LEU A 240 5.52 -23.54 -4.61
N ALA A 241 5.85 -22.65 -3.68
CA ALA A 241 5.74 -22.92 -2.24
C ALA A 241 4.33 -23.36 -1.82
N GLY A 242 3.29 -22.92 -2.55
CA GLY A 242 1.90 -23.32 -2.32
C GLY A 242 1.63 -24.82 -2.40
N ALA A 243 2.40 -25.57 -3.20
CA ALA A 243 2.25 -27.02 -3.30
C ALA A 243 2.50 -27.73 -1.96
N TYR A 244 3.31 -27.15 -1.08
CA TYR A 244 3.72 -27.73 0.20
C TYR A 244 2.76 -27.45 1.37
N TYR A 245 1.73 -26.61 1.17
CA TYR A 245 0.76 -26.31 2.22
C TYR A 245 -0.09 -27.54 2.57
N GLN A 246 -0.42 -27.70 3.84
CA GLN A 246 -1.13 -28.87 4.39
C GLN A 246 -2.59 -28.47 4.69
N THR A 247 -3.49 -28.75 3.75
CA THR A 247 -4.89 -28.27 3.79
C THR A 247 -5.67 -28.89 4.94
N GLU A 248 -5.27 -30.06 5.43
CA GLU A 248 -5.82 -30.72 6.60
C GLU A 248 -5.69 -29.89 7.88
N ASN A 249 -4.73 -28.94 7.93
CA ASN A 249 -4.47 -28.10 9.09
C ASN A 249 -5.01 -26.66 8.95
N PHE A 250 -5.67 -26.33 7.83
CA PHE A 250 -6.19 -24.97 7.62
C PHE A 250 -7.19 -24.54 8.69
N ASP A 251 -8.05 -25.43 9.19
CA ASP A 251 -9.05 -25.06 10.20
C ASP A 251 -8.43 -24.58 11.51
N ALA A 252 -7.25 -25.08 11.89
CA ALA A 252 -6.55 -24.60 13.07
C ALA A 252 -6.06 -23.15 12.89
N VAL A 253 -5.53 -22.82 11.71
CA VAL A 253 -5.08 -21.46 11.37
C VAL A 253 -6.28 -20.51 11.25
N ILE A 254 -7.32 -20.93 10.53
CA ILE A 254 -8.57 -20.18 10.34
C ILE A 254 -9.24 -19.92 11.69
N GLY A 255 -9.37 -20.95 12.52
CA GLY A 255 -9.98 -20.86 13.84
C GLY A 255 -9.30 -19.82 14.73
N ALA A 256 -7.96 -19.84 14.79
CA ALA A 256 -7.20 -18.84 15.54
C ALA A 256 -7.48 -17.41 15.02
N MET A 257 -7.42 -17.20 13.70
CA MET A 257 -7.67 -15.87 13.12
C MET A 257 -9.09 -15.38 13.36
N VAL A 258 -10.09 -16.25 13.24
CA VAL A 258 -11.51 -15.93 13.45
C VAL A 258 -11.78 -15.59 14.92
N GLU A 259 -11.30 -16.42 15.85
CA GLU A 259 -11.47 -16.21 17.30
C GLU A 259 -10.93 -14.85 17.75
N HIS A 260 -9.78 -14.46 17.20
CA HIS A 260 -9.12 -13.20 17.53
C HIS A 260 -9.49 -12.03 16.61
N HIS A 261 -10.43 -12.22 15.68
CA HIS A 261 -10.90 -11.18 14.75
C HIS A 261 -9.77 -10.56 13.90
N VAL A 262 -8.79 -11.37 13.50
CA VAL A 262 -7.63 -10.92 12.72
C VAL A 262 -7.97 -10.93 11.23
N ALA A 263 -7.78 -9.78 10.58
CA ALA A 263 -8.02 -9.63 9.16
C ALA A 263 -6.89 -10.24 8.31
N TRP A 264 -7.19 -10.63 7.08
CA TRP A 264 -6.21 -11.25 6.19
C TRP A 264 -6.22 -10.64 4.80
N THR A 265 -5.04 -10.28 4.29
CA THR A 265 -4.84 -9.93 2.86
C THR A 265 -4.12 -11.06 2.14
N PRO A 266 -4.77 -11.81 1.25
CA PRO A 266 -4.10 -12.86 0.46
C PRO A 266 -3.02 -12.30 -0.47
N THR A 267 -3.23 -11.11 -1.05
CA THR A 267 -2.41 -10.54 -2.14
C THR A 267 -2.29 -11.53 -3.32
N ILE A 268 -3.33 -12.33 -3.56
CA ILE A 268 -3.27 -13.51 -4.44
C ILE A 268 -3.00 -13.12 -5.90
N ALA A 269 -3.54 -11.98 -6.36
CA ALA A 269 -3.35 -11.49 -7.72
C ALA A 269 -1.89 -11.11 -8.03
N LYS A 270 -1.11 -10.70 -7.03
CA LYS A 270 0.31 -10.38 -7.22
C LYS A 270 1.11 -11.59 -7.75
N TRP A 271 0.73 -12.80 -7.33
CA TRP A 271 1.53 -14.01 -7.52
C TRP A 271 0.89 -15.00 -8.48
N LEU A 272 -0.43 -15.19 -8.36
CA LEU A 272 -1.12 -16.31 -9.01
C LEU A 272 -2.12 -15.85 -10.07
N ARG A 273 -2.22 -14.54 -10.35
CA ARG A 273 -3.16 -14.03 -11.36
C ARG A 273 -3.08 -14.66 -12.75
N PRO A 274 -1.92 -15.14 -13.26
CA PRO A 274 -1.91 -15.78 -14.58
C PRO A 274 -2.69 -17.11 -14.60
N LEU A 275 -2.95 -17.72 -13.44
CA LEU A 275 -3.71 -18.96 -13.28
C LEU A 275 -5.22 -18.72 -13.10
N SER A 276 -5.65 -17.47 -12.91
CA SER A 276 -7.07 -17.12 -12.77
C SER A 276 -7.85 -17.38 -14.06
N PRO A 277 -9.08 -17.92 -14.00
CA PRO A 277 -10.01 -17.94 -15.13
C PRO A 277 -10.23 -16.55 -15.77
N SER A 278 -10.13 -15.48 -14.98
CA SER A 278 -10.21 -14.09 -15.44
C SER A 278 -8.91 -13.52 -16.03
N ALA A 279 -7.83 -14.30 -16.11
CA ALA A 279 -6.51 -13.79 -16.49
C ALA A 279 -6.53 -13.08 -17.85
N ALA A 280 -7.24 -13.60 -18.84
CA ALA A 280 -7.31 -13.02 -20.18
C ALA A 280 -7.98 -11.63 -20.19
N ARG A 281 -9.12 -11.47 -19.50
CA ARG A 281 -9.82 -10.18 -19.42
C ARG A 281 -8.99 -9.13 -18.68
N PHE A 282 -8.36 -9.50 -17.56
CA PHE A 282 -7.46 -8.59 -16.84
C PHE A 282 -6.24 -8.23 -17.69
N ARG A 283 -5.68 -9.18 -18.44
CA ARG A 283 -4.54 -8.92 -19.33
C ARG A 283 -4.88 -7.95 -20.45
N GLU A 284 -6.10 -8.02 -21.00
CA GLU A 284 -6.58 -7.02 -21.95
C GLU A 284 -6.66 -5.64 -21.29
N ARG A 285 -7.22 -5.55 -20.08
CA ARG A 285 -7.32 -4.28 -19.35
C ARG A 285 -5.96 -3.70 -18.95
N GLU A 286 -5.02 -4.54 -18.50
CA GLU A 286 -3.63 -4.15 -18.27
C GLU A 286 -3.05 -3.50 -19.54
N ASN A 287 -3.21 -4.14 -20.70
CA ASN A 287 -2.71 -3.61 -21.96
C ASN A 287 -3.40 -2.31 -22.38
N GLN A 288 -4.71 -2.16 -22.15
CA GLN A 288 -5.41 -0.89 -22.41
C GLN A 288 -4.80 0.26 -21.60
N ILE A 289 -4.52 0.04 -20.31
CA ILE A 289 -3.90 1.06 -19.45
C ILE A 289 -2.43 1.30 -19.84
N LEU A 290 -1.66 0.23 -20.05
CA LEU A 290 -0.23 0.34 -20.43
C LEU A 290 -0.02 0.94 -21.83
N ASN A 291 -1.04 0.94 -22.69
CA ASN A 291 -1.03 1.56 -24.01
C ASN A 291 -1.71 2.93 -24.04
N GLU A 292 -2.33 3.38 -22.93
CA GLU A 292 -2.97 4.69 -22.85
C GLU A 292 -1.91 5.80 -22.97
N PRO A 293 -1.91 6.60 -24.05
CA PRO A 293 -0.84 7.55 -24.31
C PRO A 293 -0.66 8.60 -23.21
N ASN A 294 -1.70 8.86 -22.41
CA ASN A 294 -1.64 9.85 -21.34
C ASN A 294 -1.28 9.27 -19.97
N ALA A 295 -1.21 7.95 -19.79
CA ALA A 295 -0.91 7.32 -18.50
C ALA A 295 0.54 7.53 -18.03
N ASP A 296 1.48 7.78 -18.97
CA ASP A 296 2.89 8.13 -18.71
C ASP A 296 3.57 7.25 -17.65
N LEU A 297 3.24 5.96 -17.69
CA LEU A 297 3.78 4.96 -16.77
C LEU A 297 5.22 4.61 -17.13
N PRO A 298 6.12 4.38 -16.16
CA PRO A 298 7.46 3.90 -16.44
C PRO A 298 7.45 2.57 -17.20
N ALA A 299 8.40 2.38 -18.11
CA ALA A 299 8.55 1.14 -18.87
C ALA A 299 8.71 -0.10 -17.97
N ALA A 300 9.26 0.07 -16.77
CA ALA A 300 9.38 -0.96 -15.76
C ALA A 300 8.01 -1.58 -15.36
N VAL A 301 6.92 -0.81 -15.36
CA VAL A 301 5.58 -1.32 -15.02
C VAL A 301 5.16 -2.39 -16.03
N ARG A 302 5.35 -2.14 -17.33
CA ARG A 302 5.10 -3.15 -18.37
C ARG A 302 5.99 -4.37 -18.19
N ALA A 303 7.30 -4.15 -18.05
CA ALA A 303 8.26 -5.25 -17.94
C ALA A 303 7.94 -6.20 -16.76
N VAL A 304 7.59 -5.65 -15.60
CA VAL A 304 7.25 -6.47 -14.43
C VAL A 304 5.88 -7.13 -14.58
N THR A 305 4.91 -6.43 -15.16
CA THR A 305 3.58 -7.00 -15.45
C THR A 305 3.68 -8.19 -16.40
N ASP A 306 4.46 -8.06 -17.48
CA ASP A 306 4.70 -9.11 -18.47
C ASP A 306 5.49 -10.28 -17.87
N ASN A 307 6.50 -9.99 -17.06
CA ASN A 307 7.32 -11.01 -16.41
C ASN A 307 6.49 -11.95 -15.51
N ALA A 308 5.39 -11.48 -14.90
CA ALA A 308 4.54 -12.36 -14.09
C ALA A 308 3.91 -13.50 -14.91
N TYR A 309 3.49 -13.22 -16.16
CA TYR A 309 2.95 -14.22 -17.06
C TYR A 309 4.06 -15.07 -17.68
N ASP A 310 5.13 -14.42 -18.14
CA ASP A 310 6.26 -15.09 -18.78
C ASP A 310 6.97 -16.05 -17.85
N LYS A 311 7.07 -15.74 -16.56
CA LYS A 311 7.66 -16.63 -15.56
C LYS A 311 6.91 -17.98 -15.53
N LEU A 312 5.60 -17.95 -15.34
CA LEU A 312 4.79 -19.16 -15.19
C LEU A 312 4.71 -19.98 -16.48
N PHE A 313 4.57 -19.32 -17.64
CA PHE A 313 4.27 -20.04 -18.88
C PHE A 313 5.45 -20.24 -19.82
N LYS A 314 6.56 -19.50 -19.64
CA LYS A 314 7.77 -19.66 -20.48
C LYS A 314 8.98 -20.21 -19.73
N ARG A 315 9.04 -20.05 -18.40
CA ARG A 315 10.23 -20.47 -17.61
C ARG A 315 10.00 -21.72 -16.78
N TYR A 316 8.81 -21.90 -16.22
CA TYR A 316 8.51 -23.12 -15.45
C TYR A 316 8.41 -24.34 -16.35
N THR A 317 8.98 -25.44 -15.88
CA THR A 317 8.75 -26.78 -16.41
C THR A 317 7.27 -27.18 -16.23
N PRO A 318 6.78 -28.20 -16.97
CA PRO A 318 5.41 -28.70 -16.77
C PRO A 318 5.12 -29.14 -15.33
N GLU A 319 6.10 -29.70 -14.63
CA GLU A 319 5.97 -30.11 -13.23
C GLU A 319 5.85 -28.90 -12.29
N GLU A 320 6.70 -27.88 -12.45
CA GLU A 320 6.61 -26.64 -11.67
C GLU A 320 5.30 -25.89 -11.93
N LEU A 321 4.83 -25.86 -13.18
CA LEU A 321 3.53 -25.26 -13.50
C LEU A 321 2.38 -26.02 -12.84
N GLU A 322 2.45 -27.34 -12.76
CA GLU A 322 1.46 -28.15 -12.04
C GLU A 322 1.51 -27.89 -10.53
N GLN A 323 2.71 -27.79 -9.94
CA GLN A 323 2.86 -27.40 -8.54
C GLN A 323 2.26 -26.01 -8.26
N ALA A 324 2.44 -25.05 -9.16
CA ALA A 324 1.85 -23.73 -9.04
C ALA A 324 0.31 -23.77 -9.08
N LYS A 325 -0.28 -24.61 -9.94
CA LYS A 325 -1.74 -24.82 -9.98
C LYS A 325 -2.26 -25.47 -8.70
N ILE A 326 -1.58 -26.49 -8.18
CA ILE A 326 -1.91 -27.09 -6.88
C ILE A 326 -1.88 -26.02 -5.78
N GLY A 327 -0.84 -25.19 -5.77
CA GLY A 327 -0.74 -24.07 -4.82
C GLY A 327 -1.89 -23.07 -4.93
N TYR A 328 -2.33 -22.76 -6.16
CA TYR A 328 -3.47 -21.89 -6.43
C TYR A 328 -4.80 -22.50 -5.97
N GLU A 329 -5.03 -23.79 -6.20
CA GLU A 329 -6.21 -24.51 -5.69
C GLU A 329 -6.27 -24.49 -4.16
N LYS A 330 -5.14 -24.77 -3.50
CA LYS A 330 -5.02 -24.68 -2.03
C LYS A 330 -5.26 -23.27 -1.51
N ALA A 331 -4.81 -22.24 -2.24
CA ALA A 331 -5.08 -20.86 -1.87
C ALA A 331 -6.58 -20.52 -1.96
N ASN A 332 -7.25 -20.92 -3.05
CA ASN A 332 -8.69 -20.76 -3.20
C ASN A 332 -9.47 -21.52 -2.11
N GLU A 333 -9.02 -22.73 -1.76
CA GLU A 333 -9.60 -23.49 -0.65
C GLU A 333 -9.51 -22.73 0.68
N PHE A 334 -8.35 -22.16 1.01
CA PHE A 334 -8.18 -21.37 2.23
C PHE A 334 -9.09 -20.14 2.23
N ILE A 335 -9.12 -19.37 1.14
CA ILE A 335 -9.99 -18.18 1.01
C ILE A 335 -11.45 -18.55 1.27
N ARG A 336 -11.94 -19.59 0.60
CA ARG A 336 -13.30 -20.07 0.75
C ARG A 336 -13.63 -20.47 2.18
N ARG A 337 -12.79 -21.32 2.79
CA ARG A 337 -13.00 -21.80 4.18
C ARG A 337 -12.92 -20.67 5.18
N PHE A 338 -11.98 -19.75 5.01
CA PHE A 338 -11.80 -18.59 5.89
C PHE A 338 -13.04 -17.70 5.88
N VAL A 339 -13.58 -17.33 4.71
CA VAL A 339 -14.80 -16.52 4.60
C VAL A 339 -16.02 -17.28 5.13
N GLN A 340 -16.15 -18.57 4.84
CA GLN A 340 -17.26 -19.41 5.35
C GLN A 340 -17.26 -19.50 6.87
N ALA A 341 -16.07 -19.50 7.50
CA ALA A 341 -15.90 -19.50 8.95
C ALA A 341 -16.14 -18.12 9.61
N GLY A 342 -16.46 -17.08 8.84
CA GLY A 342 -16.64 -15.71 9.35
C GLY A 342 -15.36 -14.89 9.41
N GLY A 343 -14.29 -15.33 8.77
CA GLY A 343 -13.02 -14.62 8.67
C GLY A 343 -13.15 -13.27 7.97
N ILE A 344 -12.31 -12.32 8.39
CA ILE A 344 -12.29 -10.94 7.86
C ILE A 344 -11.31 -10.89 6.70
N LEU A 345 -11.80 -11.09 5.49
CA LEU A 345 -11.01 -10.89 4.27
C LEU A 345 -10.86 -9.40 3.99
N LYS A 346 -9.64 -8.95 3.70
CA LYS A 346 -9.34 -7.60 3.19
C LYS A 346 -8.43 -7.71 1.97
N GLU A 347 -8.50 -6.79 1.03
CA GLU A 347 -7.73 -6.89 -0.22
C GLU A 347 -6.80 -5.71 -0.47
N GLY A 348 -5.75 -5.99 -1.23
CA GLY A 348 -4.71 -5.00 -1.58
C GLY A 348 -3.83 -5.47 -2.73
N SER A 349 -3.17 -4.50 -3.39
CA SER A 349 -2.47 -4.76 -4.66
C SER A 349 -1.05 -5.29 -4.53
N ASP A 350 -0.35 -4.91 -3.47
CA ASP A 350 1.05 -5.28 -3.15
C ASP A 350 2.03 -5.15 -4.35
N PRO A 351 2.06 -4.00 -5.08
CA PRO A 351 2.98 -3.80 -6.20
C PRO A 351 4.45 -3.96 -5.75
N PRO A 352 5.42 -4.19 -6.66
CA PRO A 352 5.38 -3.88 -8.10
C PRO A 352 5.17 -5.08 -9.02
N ARG A 353 4.86 -6.29 -8.51
CA ARG A 353 4.71 -7.51 -9.35
C ARG A 353 3.38 -7.55 -10.15
N GLY A 354 3.07 -6.43 -10.77
CA GLY A 354 1.86 -6.09 -11.52
C GLY A 354 1.44 -4.66 -11.21
N MET A 355 0.28 -4.26 -11.75
CA MET A 355 -0.19 -2.88 -11.72
C MET A 355 -0.91 -2.56 -10.39
N ALA A 356 -0.43 -1.52 -9.68
CA ALA A 356 -1.11 -1.00 -8.49
C ALA A 356 -2.59 -0.68 -8.79
N ALA A 357 -3.46 -0.74 -7.78
CA ALA A 357 -4.92 -0.66 -7.90
C ALA A 357 -5.57 -1.81 -8.71
N LEU A 358 -5.13 -2.09 -9.95
CA LEU A 358 -5.76 -3.12 -10.79
C LEU A 358 -5.61 -4.51 -10.16
N LEU A 359 -4.46 -4.81 -9.55
CA LEU A 359 -4.27 -6.06 -8.81
C LEU A 359 -5.27 -6.22 -7.65
N MET A 360 -5.72 -5.14 -7.00
CA MET A 360 -6.76 -5.21 -5.96
C MET A 360 -8.10 -5.65 -6.58
N HIS A 361 -8.51 -5.06 -7.71
CA HIS A 361 -9.72 -5.50 -8.43
C HIS A 361 -9.62 -6.93 -8.93
N GLN A 362 -8.42 -7.34 -9.37
CA GLN A 362 -8.17 -8.70 -9.77
C GLN A 362 -8.24 -9.69 -8.61
N ALA A 363 -7.78 -9.29 -7.42
CA ALA A 363 -7.97 -10.09 -6.22
C ALA A 363 -9.46 -10.26 -5.89
N LEU A 364 -10.29 -9.21 -6.01
CA LEU A 364 -11.75 -9.35 -5.85
C LEU A 364 -12.37 -10.37 -6.82
N ALA A 365 -11.89 -10.40 -8.07
CA ALA A 365 -12.34 -11.40 -9.04
C ALA A 365 -11.90 -12.82 -8.63
N MET A 366 -10.67 -12.97 -8.15
CA MET A 366 -10.13 -14.25 -7.69
C MET A 366 -10.80 -14.74 -6.41
N ASP A 367 -11.24 -13.84 -5.52
CA ASP A 367 -12.05 -14.18 -4.36
C ASP A 367 -13.39 -14.80 -4.79
N VAL A 368 -14.07 -14.17 -5.75
CA VAL A 368 -15.33 -14.69 -6.29
C VAL A 368 -15.12 -16.03 -7.01
N GLU A 369 -14.02 -16.19 -7.74
CA GLU A 369 -13.62 -17.47 -8.33
C GLU A 369 -13.37 -18.55 -7.26
N ALA A 370 -12.86 -18.18 -6.09
CA ALA A 370 -12.72 -19.07 -4.94
C ALA A 370 -14.05 -19.36 -4.21
N GLY A 371 -15.16 -18.74 -4.61
CA GLY A 371 -16.49 -18.94 -4.04
C GLY A 371 -16.87 -17.92 -2.96
N VAL A 372 -16.15 -16.81 -2.84
CA VAL A 372 -16.55 -15.68 -1.98
C VAL A 372 -17.74 -14.96 -2.62
N PRO A 373 -18.83 -14.67 -1.87
CA PRO A 373 -19.93 -13.88 -2.40
C PRO A 373 -19.46 -12.50 -2.87
N PRO A 374 -19.92 -11.97 -4.04
CA PRO A 374 -19.48 -10.67 -4.55
C PRO A 374 -19.60 -9.51 -3.55
N MET A 375 -20.66 -9.49 -2.73
CA MET A 375 -20.81 -8.50 -1.66
C MET A 375 -19.65 -8.57 -0.66
N LYS A 376 -19.20 -9.78 -0.28
CA LYS A 376 -18.06 -9.96 0.64
C LYS A 376 -16.74 -9.53 0.02
N ALA A 377 -16.54 -9.78 -1.28
CA ALA A 377 -15.39 -9.26 -2.01
C ALA A 377 -15.39 -7.72 -2.02
N ILE A 378 -16.53 -7.07 -2.27
CA ILE A 378 -16.64 -5.60 -2.18
C ILE A 378 -16.28 -5.09 -0.77
N GLN A 379 -16.73 -5.76 0.29
CA GLN A 379 -16.36 -5.42 1.67
C GLN A 379 -14.85 -5.55 1.92
N ALA A 380 -14.19 -6.53 1.28
CA ALA A 380 -12.75 -6.74 1.40
C ALA A 380 -11.92 -5.56 0.89
N ALA A 381 -12.41 -4.79 -0.09
CA ALA A 381 -11.78 -3.58 -0.60
C ALA A 381 -12.40 -2.26 -0.07
N THR A 382 -13.26 -2.33 0.95
CA THR A 382 -13.94 -1.15 1.52
C THR A 382 -13.97 -1.24 3.05
N LEU A 383 -15.10 -1.65 3.64
CA LEU A 383 -15.34 -1.58 5.07
C LEU A 383 -14.39 -2.45 5.89
N ASN A 384 -13.97 -3.62 5.38
CA ASN A 384 -13.06 -4.49 6.11
C ASN A 384 -11.67 -3.87 6.24
N VAL A 385 -11.18 -3.17 5.21
CA VAL A 385 -9.91 -2.42 5.29
C VAL A 385 -10.02 -1.29 6.32
N ALA A 386 -11.10 -0.50 6.24
CA ALA A 386 -11.34 0.60 7.18
C ALA A 386 -11.43 0.11 8.63
N ARG A 387 -12.13 -1.01 8.89
CA ARG A 387 -12.24 -1.62 10.23
C ARG A 387 -10.91 -2.13 10.74
N THR A 388 -10.17 -2.86 9.91
CA THR A 388 -8.86 -3.40 10.25
C THR A 388 -7.92 -2.29 10.73
N PHE A 389 -7.95 -1.14 10.07
CA PHE A 389 -7.10 -0.01 10.41
C PHE A 389 -7.78 1.05 11.32
N ARG A 390 -8.92 0.72 11.94
CA ARG A 390 -9.66 1.57 12.90
C ARG A 390 -10.04 2.95 12.32
N LYS A 391 -10.34 2.98 11.02
CA LYS A 391 -10.78 4.15 10.26
C LYS A 391 -12.26 4.06 9.84
N ASP A 392 -12.96 3.00 10.22
CA ASP A 392 -14.34 2.72 9.80
C ASP A 392 -15.39 3.69 10.36
N LYS A 393 -15.05 4.47 11.39
CA LYS A 393 -15.88 5.60 11.82
C LYS A 393 -16.13 6.59 10.67
N ASP A 394 -15.12 6.82 9.84
CA ASP A 394 -15.14 7.87 8.82
C ASP A 394 -15.14 7.31 7.38
N TYR A 395 -14.68 6.08 7.16
CA TYR A 395 -14.45 5.51 5.83
C TYR A 395 -15.04 4.10 5.64
N GLY A 396 -15.05 3.63 4.39
CA GLY A 396 -15.34 2.23 4.04
C GLY A 396 -16.82 1.88 3.82
N SER A 397 -17.75 2.81 4.08
CA SER A 397 -19.18 2.64 3.76
C SER A 397 -19.85 3.98 3.44
N VAL A 398 -20.98 3.91 2.72
CA VAL A 398 -21.81 5.09 2.38
C VAL A 398 -22.91 5.23 3.44
N GLU A 399 -22.55 5.86 4.55
CA GLU A 399 -23.44 6.08 5.69
C GLU A 399 -23.39 7.56 6.13
N SER A 400 -24.53 8.09 6.62
CA SER A 400 -24.60 9.48 7.08
C SER A 400 -23.53 9.77 8.14
N GLY A 401 -22.90 10.94 8.05
CA GLY A 401 -21.82 11.41 8.92
C GLY A 401 -20.40 11.02 8.50
N LYS A 402 -20.25 10.00 7.64
CA LYS A 402 -18.96 9.54 7.11
C LYS A 402 -18.43 10.46 6.00
N VAL A 403 -17.14 10.33 5.70
CA VAL A 403 -16.47 11.07 4.63
C VAL A 403 -17.04 10.64 3.28
N ALA A 404 -17.32 11.61 2.43
CA ALA A 404 -17.98 11.41 1.16
C ALA A 404 -17.00 10.97 0.06
N ASP A 405 -16.56 9.71 0.15
CA ASP A 405 -15.76 9.04 -0.85
C ASP A 405 -16.60 7.99 -1.60
N LEU A 406 -16.71 8.13 -2.92
CA LEU A 406 -17.50 7.24 -3.78
C LEU A 406 -16.70 6.77 -4.99
N SER A 407 -16.88 5.50 -5.35
CA SER A 407 -16.49 4.95 -6.65
C SER A 407 -17.75 4.57 -7.41
N ILE A 408 -17.98 5.20 -8.57
CA ILE A 408 -19.18 4.99 -9.38
C ILE A 408 -18.76 4.23 -10.64
N VAL A 409 -19.29 3.02 -10.77
CA VAL A 409 -18.91 2.06 -11.81
C VAL A 409 -20.07 1.79 -12.76
N GLU A 410 -19.74 1.38 -13.98
CA GLU A 410 -20.71 0.88 -14.93
C GLU A 410 -21.09 -0.58 -14.62
N GLY A 411 -22.36 -0.95 -14.83
CA GLY A 411 -22.84 -2.31 -14.60
C GLY A 411 -23.12 -2.63 -13.13
N ASP A 412 -23.33 -3.92 -12.84
CA ASP A 412 -23.66 -4.46 -11.52
C ASP A 412 -22.53 -5.38 -10.99
N PRO A 413 -21.72 -4.90 -10.03
CA PRO A 413 -20.67 -5.69 -9.38
C PRO A 413 -21.15 -6.94 -8.64
N LEU A 414 -22.44 -7.04 -8.28
CA LEU A 414 -22.98 -8.24 -7.65
C LEU A 414 -23.29 -9.35 -8.65
N GLN A 415 -23.39 -9.01 -9.94
CA GLN A 415 -23.56 -9.97 -11.04
C GLN A 415 -22.21 -10.33 -11.69
N ASP A 416 -21.34 -9.35 -11.89
CA ASP A 416 -19.97 -9.56 -12.34
C ASP A 416 -19.02 -8.62 -11.60
N ILE A 417 -18.23 -9.17 -10.69
CA ILE A 417 -17.31 -8.41 -9.84
C ILE A 417 -16.24 -7.65 -10.64
N TRP A 418 -16.01 -8.06 -11.89
CA TRP A 418 -15.18 -7.30 -12.84
C TRP A 418 -15.62 -5.85 -13.00
N MET A 419 -16.91 -5.56 -12.87
CA MET A 419 -17.44 -4.20 -13.01
C MET A 419 -16.81 -3.21 -12.01
N THR A 420 -16.25 -3.69 -10.88
CA THR A 420 -15.57 -2.83 -9.90
C THR A 420 -14.41 -2.02 -10.48
N GLN A 421 -13.71 -2.50 -11.52
CA GLN A 421 -12.60 -1.75 -12.15
C GLN A 421 -13.08 -0.74 -13.20
N ASN A 422 -14.30 -0.89 -13.72
CA ASN A 422 -14.84 -0.04 -14.80
C ASN A 422 -15.44 1.26 -14.24
N VAL A 423 -14.58 2.07 -13.64
CA VAL A 423 -14.92 3.29 -12.93
C VAL A 423 -15.22 4.42 -13.92
N LYS A 424 -16.33 5.12 -13.69
CA LYS A 424 -16.79 6.25 -14.52
C LYS A 424 -16.68 7.59 -13.79
N MET A 425 -16.72 7.57 -12.47
CA MET A 425 -16.61 8.77 -11.65
C MET A 425 -16.11 8.41 -10.26
N VAL A 426 -15.28 9.28 -9.70
CA VAL A 426 -14.83 9.23 -8.32
C VAL A 426 -15.27 10.52 -7.63
N VAL A 427 -15.73 10.39 -6.39
CA VAL A 427 -15.92 11.51 -5.47
C VAL A 427 -14.96 11.30 -4.31
N MET A 428 -14.20 12.32 -3.94
CA MET A 428 -13.34 12.31 -2.74
C MET A 428 -13.58 13.56 -1.92
N ASP A 429 -13.75 13.40 -0.61
CA ASP A 429 -14.10 14.49 0.31
C ASP A 429 -15.26 15.35 -0.24
N GLY A 430 -16.24 14.68 -0.85
CA GLY A 430 -17.42 15.30 -1.47
C GLY A 430 -17.18 16.08 -2.76
N LYS A 431 -15.99 16.01 -3.36
CA LYS A 431 -15.63 16.67 -4.62
C LYS A 431 -15.51 15.64 -5.73
N VAL A 432 -16.09 15.93 -6.89
CA VAL A 432 -15.89 15.10 -8.10
C VAL A 432 -14.43 15.21 -8.54
N ILE A 433 -13.78 14.06 -8.69
CA ILE A 433 -12.39 13.95 -9.09
C ILE A 433 -12.34 13.57 -10.57
N ASP A 434 -11.53 14.30 -11.33
CA ASP A 434 -11.17 13.88 -12.68
C ASP A 434 -10.34 12.60 -12.58
N ILE A 435 -10.73 11.55 -13.31
CA ILE A 435 -10.09 10.22 -13.29
C ILE A 435 -9.30 9.92 -14.58
N GLY A 436 -9.20 10.89 -15.49
CA GLY A 436 -8.40 10.76 -16.71
C GLY A 436 -6.90 10.83 -16.41
N PHE A 437 -6.12 10.12 -17.21
CA PHE A 437 -4.66 10.26 -17.19
C PHE A 437 -4.24 11.58 -17.85
N LYS A 438 -3.26 12.28 -17.27
CA LYS A 438 -2.84 13.63 -17.69
C LYS A 438 -1.35 13.78 -17.89
N LYS A 439 -0.60 12.68 -17.95
CA LYS A 439 0.88 12.68 -17.88
C LYS A 439 1.36 13.45 -16.66
N TYR A 440 0.63 13.30 -15.55
CA TYR A 440 0.92 14.05 -14.34
C TYR A 440 2.31 13.67 -13.82
N LYS A 441 3.13 14.68 -13.53
CA LYS A 441 4.42 14.48 -12.86
C LYS A 441 4.29 14.85 -11.40
N ASN A 442 4.59 13.89 -10.55
CA ASN A 442 4.64 14.11 -9.12
C ASN A 442 5.73 15.16 -8.82
N PRO A 443 5.42 16.23 -8.07
CA PRO A 443 6.40 17.25 -7.72
C PRO A 443 7.53 16.72 -6.81
N ILE A 444 7.30 15.61 -6.12
CA ILE A 444 8.27 14.96 -5.24
C ILE A 444 8.46 13.51 -5.74
N PRO A 445 9.25 13.28 -6.81
CA PRO A 445 9.42 11.94 -7.36
C PRO A 445 10.03 10.96 -6.35
N SER A 446 9.80 9.67 -6.55
CA SER A 446 10.34 8.61 -5.67
C SER A 446 11.86 8.51 -5.82
N PHE A 447 12.57 8.26 -4.73
CA PHE A 447 14.03 8.09 -4.73
C PHE A 447 14.48 6.70 -4.28
N TYR A 448 13.64 5.99 -3.52
CA TYR A 448 13.74 4.56 -3.28
C TYR A 448 12.56 3.89 -3.97
N SER A 449 12.70 3.70 -5.28
CA SER A 449 11.85 2.78 -6.01
C SER A 449 12.52 1.41 -6.01
N TYR A 450 11.76 0.33 -6.24
CA TYR A 450 12.33 -0.98 -6.61
C TYR A 450 13.26 -0.92 -7.83
N GLN A 451 13.31 0.22 -8.52
CA GLN A 451 14.16 0.56 -9.65
C GLN A 451 15.51 1.21 -9.26
N SER A 452 15.70 1.63 -8.00
CA SER A 452 16.87 2.40 -7.55
C SER A 452 18.03 1.51 -7.08
N LEU A 453 19.27 1.96 -7.28
CA LEU A 453 20.49 1.37 -6.70
C LEU A 453 20.75 1.90 -5.26
N PRO A 454 21.52 1.19 -4.40
CA PRO A 454 21.84 1.67 -3.06
C PRO A 454 22.61 3.00 -3.07
N LEU A 455 22.39 3.84 -2.04
CA LEU A 455 23.05 5.14 -1.88
C LEU A 455 24.19 5.05 -0.84
N ASP A 456 25.38 5.58 -1.16
CA ASP A 456 26.56 5.58 -0.27
C ASP A 456 26.67 6.81 0.66
N LEU A 457 25.75 7.78 0.54
CA LEU A 457 25.71 8.98 1.37
C LEU A 457 24.45 9.01 2.25
N GLU A 458 24.66 9.29 3.54
CA GLU A 458 23.59 9.49 4.52
C GLU A 458 23.45 10.97 4.86
N ILE A 459 22.21 11.47 4.94
CA ILE A 459 21.93 12.86 5.33
C ILE A 459 20.92 12.94 6.48
N SER A 460 20.96 14.02 7.26
CA SER A 460 20.01 14.29 8.33
C SER A 460 19.86 15.80 8.58
N PRO A 461 18.64 16.36 8.65
CA PRO A 461 17.36 15.68 8.47
C PRO A 461 17.12 15.25 7.01
N LEU A 462 16.26 14.24 6.82
CA LEU A 462 15.84 13.76 5.49
C LEU A 462 14.55 14.44 4.99
N PHE A 463 13.84 15.15 5.88
CA PHE A 463 12.60 15.87 5.59
C PHE A 463 12.72 17.32 6.02
N LEU A 464 12.27 18.24 5.17
CA LEU A 464 12.03 19.65 5.49
C LEU A 464 10.69 20.10 4.91
N ILE A 465 10.17 21.23 5.37
CA ILE A 465 9.01 21.89 4.77
C ILE A 465 9.50 23.04 3.88
N GLU A 466 8.86 23.27 2.75
CA GLU A 466 9.25 24.35 1.83
C GLU A 466 9.34 25.71 2.55
N GLY A 467 10.44 26.42 2.34
CA GLY A 467 10.74 27.69 3.00
C GLY A 467 11.06 27.60 4.49
N SER A 468 11.29 26.40 5.05
CA SER A 468 11.74 26.26 6.44
C SER A 468 13.25 26.51 6.59
N GLY A 469 13.67 26.90 7.80
CA GLY A 469 15.09 27.10 8.13
C GLY A 469 15.42 28.51 8.63
N PRO A 470 16.72 28.88 8.67
CA PRO A 470 17.86 28.08 8.19
C PRO A 470 18.06 26.76 8.96
N THR A 471 18.49 25.72 8.26
CA THR A 471 18.62 24.35 8.81
C THR A 471 20.04 23.83 8.63
N VAL A 472 20.60 23.21 9.67
CA VAL A 472 21.87 22.48 9.57
C VAL A 472 21.62 21.07 9.01
N LEU A 473 22.10 20.80 7.81
CA LEU A 473 22.16 19.49 7.18
C LEU A 473 23.46 18.78 7.58
N LYS A 474 23.36 17.61 8.21
CA LYS A 474 24.48 16.72 8.49
C LYS A 474 24.61 15.75 7.32
N VAL A 475 25.82 15.58 6.80
CA VAL A 475 26.14 14.62 5.73
C VAL A 475 27.20 13.65 6.24
N ARG A 476 26.97 12.35 6.07
CA ARG A 476 27.85 11.26 6.48
C ARG A 476 28.12 10.32 5.32
N GLY A 477 29.28 9.68 5.35
CA GLY A 477 29.70 8.70 4.33
C GLY A 477 30.85 7.82 4.83
N PRO A 478 31.29 6.84 4.02
CA PRO A 478 32.22 5.79 4.44
C PRO A 478 33.65 6.28 4.76
N GLY A 479 33.96 7.55 4.47
CA GLY A 479 35.24 8.19 4.74
C GLY A 479 35.74 9.02 3.57
N GLY A 480 36.96 9.57 3.69
CA GLY A 480 37.60 10.33 2.60
C GLY A 480 37.07 11.75 2.40
N MET A 481 36.29 12.29 3.34
CA MET A 481 35.89 13.69 3.32
C MET A 481 37.03 14.58 3.82
N TRP A 482 37.15 15.77 3.23
CA TRP A 482 38.21 16.75 3.51
C TRP A 482 37.64 18.18 3.58
N PRO A 483 38.37 19.15 4.18
CA PRO A 483 37.90 20.54 4.29
C PRO A 483 37.58 21.26 2.98
N PHE A 484 38.13 20.79 1.85
CA PHE A 484 37.89 21.34 0.51
C PHE A 484 36.63 20.77 -0.16
N TYR A 485 35.92 19.81 0.46
CA TYR A 485 34.63 19.38 -0.07
C TYR A 485 33.53 20.41 0.26
N ARG A 486 32.60 20.56 -0.67
CA ARG A 486 31.35 21.31 -0.49
C ARG A 486 30.18 20.36 -0.62
N VAL A 487 29.19 20.55 0.25
CA VAL A 487 27.88 19.94 0.08
C VAL A 487 27.14 20.74 -0.98
N MET A 488 26.63 20.03 -1.97
CA MET A 488 25.84 20.59 -3.06
C MET A 488 24.37 20.23 -2.84
N LEU A 489 23.47 21.13 -3.23
CA LEU A 489 22.03 20.93 -3.24
C LEU A 489 21.51 21.27 -4.64
N ASN A 490 21.06 20.26 -5.39
CA ASN A 490 20.72 20.36 -6.82
C ASN A 490 21.86 20.98 -7.67
N GLY A 491 23.11 20.69 -7.29
CA GLY A 491 24.30 21.24 -7.97
C GLY A 491 24.72 22.64 -7.51
N GLU A 492 23.97 23.27 -6.60
CA GLU A 492 24.34 24.57 -6.01
C GLU A 492 25.09 24.39 -4.68
N PRO A 493 26.19 25.10 -4.43
CA PRO A 493 26.99 24.92 -3.23
C PRO A 493 26.29 25.48 -1.99
N LEU A 494 26.25 24.70 -0.90
CA LEU A 494 25.80 25.17 0.41
C LEU A 494 26.98 25.64 1.26
N PRO A 495 26.78 26.64 2.15
CA PRO A 495 27.74 26.97 3.19
C PRO A 495 28.10 25.71 4.00
N THR A 496 29.33 25.22 3.81
CA THR A 496 29.76 23.90 4.30
C THR A 496 30.85 24.04 5.36
N ARG A 497 30.71 23.30 6.46
CA ARG A 497 31.69 23.15 7.52
C ARG A 497 32.19 21.71 7.58
N PHE A 498 33.50 21.54 7.56
CA PHE A 498 34.14 20.25 7.82
C PHE A 498 33.98 19.84 9.28
N VAL A 499 33.58 18.58 9.52
CA VAL A 499 33.45 18.01 10.87
C VAL A 499 34.49 16.92 11.10
N SER A 500 34.59 15.95 10.18
CA SER A 500 35.57 14.87 10.25
C SER A 500 35.76 14.20 8.89
N LYS A 501 36.70 13.26 8.78
CA LYS A 501 36.89 12.45 7.57
C LYS A 501 35.64 11.66 7.11
N ASN A 502 34.63 11.54 7.96
CA ASN A 502 33.37 10.85 7.67
C ASN A 502 32.14 11.78 7.72
N ALA A 503 32.33 13.10 7.94
CA ALA A 503 31.20 14.00 8.14
C ALA A 503 31.44 15.45 7.72
N LEU A 504 30.42 16.03 7.09
CA LEU A 504 30.27 17.46 6.81
C LEU A 504 28.97 17.99 7.43
N GLN A 505 28.91 19.30 7.64
CA GLN A 505 27.68 20.03 7.92
C GLN A 505 27.48 21.12 6.88
N ALA A 506 26.25 21.34 6.45
CA ALA A 506 25.89 22.41 5.54
C ALA A 506 24.69 23.20 6.05
N ILE A 507 24.58 24.47 5.67
CA ILE A 507 23.42 25.31 6.02
C ILE A 507 22.50 25.41 4.80
N ILE A 508 21.27 24.92 4.95
CA ILE A 508 20.19 25.13 3.98
C ILE A 508 19.44 26.40 4.39
N SER A 509 19.41 27.41 3.51
CA SER A 509 18.59 28.60 3.73
C SER A 509 17.14 28.36 3.31
N PRO A 510 16.17 29.14 3.84
CA PRO A 510 14.78 29.05 3.40
C PRO A 510 14.60 29.17 1.88
N GLU A 511 15.39 30.02 1.23
CA GLU A 511 15.33 30.28 -0.21
C GLU A 511 15.80 29.08 -1.04
N ALA A 512 16.80 28.34 -0.54
CA ALA A 512 17.33 27.15 -1.21
C ALA A 512 16.29 26.02 -1.33
N ILE A 513 15.26 26.04 -0.47
CA ILE A 513 14.15 25.08 -0.47
C ILE A 513 12.79 25.78 -0.56
N ALA A 514 12.70 26.86 -1.36
CA ALA A 514 11.48 27.66 -1.51
C ALA A 514 10.29 26.92 -2.14
N LYS A 515 10.49 25.70 -2.66
CA LYS A 515 9.45 24.86 -3.26
C LYS A 515 9.55 23.44 -2.73
N ALA A 516 8.40 22.80 -2.54
CA ALA A 516 8.35 21.36 -2.31
C ALA A 516 8.98 20.61 -3.51
N GLY A 517 9.69 19.52 -3.21
CA GLY A 517 10.39 18.75 -4.24
C GLY A 517 11.33 17.70 -3.69
N MET A 518 11.89 16.92 -4.62
CA MET A 518 13.05 16.07 -4.35
C MET A 518 14.33 16.85 -4.63
N TYR A 519 15.17 17.00 -3.61
CA TYR A 519 16.45 17.71 -3.73
C TYR A 519 17.61 16.72 -3.67
N ILE A 520 18.51 16.81 -4.63
CA ILE A 520 19.70 15.96 -4.73
C ILE A 520 20.82 16.59 -3.91
N VAL A 521 21.36 15.82 -2.96
CA VAL A 521 22.53 16.19 -2.17
C VAL A 521 23.74 15.39 -2.65
N THR A 522 24.83 16.08 -2.95
CA THR A 522 26.10 15.48 -3.37
C THR A 522 27.27 16.20 -2.70
N LEU A 523 28.45 15.62 -2.78
CA LEU A 523 29.70 16.23 -2.37
C LEU A 523 30.54 16.54 -3.61
N LYS A 524 31.07 17.77 -3.68
CA LYS A 524 31.95 18.22 -4.75
C LYS A 524 33.31 18.66 -4.20
N CYS A 525 34.39 18.24 -4.86
CA CYS A 525 35.73 18.73 -4.57
C CYS A 525 35.85 20.18 -5.09
N GLU A 526 36.22 21.11 -4.23
CA GLU A 526 36.47 22.50 -4.63
C GLU A 526 37.85 22.62 -5.30
N GLY A 527 37.91 23.25 -6.48
CA GLY A 527 39.17 23.51 -7.18
C GLY A 527 39.68 22.40 -8.10
N GLU A 528 39.04 21.22 -8.11
CA GLU A 528 39.40 20.11 -9.01
C GLU A 528 38.19 19.62 -9.82
N ALA A 529 38.43 19.21 -11.06
CA ALA A 529 37.41 18.68 -11.96
C ALA A 529 37.13 17.17 -11.70
N LEU A 530 36.90 16.82 -10.44
CA LEU A 530 36.49 15.47 -10.05
C LEU A 530 34.96 15.31 -10.13
N PRO A 531 34.45 14.10 -10.46
CA PRO A 531 33.02 13.82 -10.37
C PRO A 531 32.46 14.06 -8.97
N GLU A 532 31.21 14.48 -8.89
CA GLU A 532 30.50 14.54 -7.61
C GLU A 532 30.26 13.13 -7.05
N SER A 533 30.09 13.05 -5.74
CA SER A 533 29.78 11.79 -5.05
C SER A 533 28.48 11.14 -5.53
N ASN A 534 28.23 9.91 -5.07
CA ASN A 534 26.90 9.32 -5.09
C ASN A 534 25.87 10.25 -4.43
N ARG A 535 24.63 10.18 -4.92
CA ARG A 535 23.55 11.07 -4.52
C ARG A 535 22.98 10.65 -3.16
N ALA A 536 22.62 11.62 -2.34
CA ALA A 536 21.63 11.47 -1.30
C ALA A 536 20.39 12.29 -1.67
N HIS A 537 19.25 11.99 -1.05
CA HIS A 537 17.97 12.58 -1.41
C HIS A 537 17.35 13.27 -0.19
N LEU A 538 17.14 14.58 -0.31
CA LEU A 538 16.45 15.40 0.67
C LEU A 538 15.01 15.64 0.20
N VAL A 539 14.05 15.25 1.02
CA VAL A 539 12.64 15.49 0.74
C VAL A 539 12.23 16.85 1.30
N VAL A 540 11.68 17.71 0.44
CA VAL A 540 11.04 18.96 0.86
C VAL A 540 9.53 18.82 0.63
N GLY A 541 8.78 18.73 1.73
CA GLY A 541 7.32 18.68 1.73
C GLY A 541 6.66 20.05 1.60
N PHE A 542 5.35 20.03 1.43
CA PHE A 542 4.56 21.24 1.23
C PHE A 542 4.35 22.02 2.52
N LYS A 543 4.28 23.34 2.41
CA LYS A 543 3.78 24.20 3.47
C LYS A 543 2.27 23.95 3.62
N PRO A 544 1.78 23.64 4.84
CA PRO A 544 0.36 23.44 5.12
C PRO A 544 -0.51 24.62 4.73
#